data_AF-K1TG25-F1
#
_entry.id   AF-K1TG25-F1
#
_cell.length_a   1.000
_cell.length_b   1.000
_cell.length_c   1.000
_cell.angle_alpha   90.00
_cell.angle_beta   90.00
_cell.angle_gamma   90.00
#
_symmetry.space_group_name_H-M   'P 1'
#
loop_
_entity.id
_entity.type
_entity.pdbx_description
1 polymer ?
#
loop_
_entity_poly.entity_id
_entity_poly.type
_entity_poly.pdbx_seq_one_letter_code
_entity_poly.pdbx_strand_id
1 'polypeptide(L)' 'MYEMKTSELLTAASVMGCIAAGADEEKISAARAYAHDVGLAFQIVDDILDVTSTAEELGKPIGSDAQQEKTTSVTLFRN' A
#
# COMPACT_ATOMS: atom_id res chain seq x y z
N MET A 1 -8.86 5.35 -6.78
CA MET A 1 -9.82 4.27 -6.39
C MET A 1 -9.14 2.91 -6.24
N TYR A 2 -8.05 2.62 -6.96
CA TYR A 2 -7.23 1.44 -6.71
C TYR A 2 -6.17 1.63 -5.61
N GLU A 3 -5.84 2.85 -5.17
CA GLU A 3 -4.84 3.05 -4.09
C GLU A 3 -5.30 2.51 -2.73
N MET A 4 -6.59 2.61 -2.41
CA MET A 4 -7.13 2.01 -1.19
C MET A 4 -7.04 0.47 -1.22
N LYS A 5 -6.90 -0.18 -2.38
CA LYS A 5 -6.87 -1.65 -2.44
C LYS A 5 -5.62 -2.25 -1.81
N THR A 6 -4.45 -1.61 -1.92
CA THR A 6 -3.19 -2.22 -1.46
C THR A 6 -3.08 -2.19 0.06
N SER A 7 -3.30 -1.03 0.68
CA SER A 7 -3.28 -0.91 2.15
C SER A 7 -4.42 -1.69 2.81
N GLU A 8 -5.61 -1.70 2.21
CA GLU A 8 -6.74 -2.50 2.71
C GLU A 8 -6.48 -4.00 2.59
N LEU A 9 -5.84 -4.47 1.50
CA LEU A 9 -5.50 -5.88 1.34
C LEU A 9 -4.46 -6.33 2.38
N LEU A 10 -3.41 -5.52 2.60
CA LEU A 10 -2.41 -5.79 3.65
C LEU A 10 -3.04 -5.79 5.04
N THR A 11 -3.95 -4.86 5.30
CA THR A 11 -4.72 -4.77 6.54
C THR A 11 -5.60 -6.01 6.74
N ALA A 12 -6.36 -6.40 5.72
CA ALA A 12 -7.21 -7.58 5.76
C ALA A 12 -6.39 -8.85 5.99
N ALA A 13 -5.28 -9.04 5.27
CA ALA A 13 -4.40 -10.20 5.44
C ALA A 13 -3.83 -10.29 6.86
N SER A 14 -3.37 -9.16 7.41
CA SER A 14 -2.81 -9.09 8.76
C SER A 14 -3.85 -9.40 9.84
N VAL A 15 -5.04 -8.80 9.72
CA VAL A 15 -6.16 -9.04 10.64
C VAL A 15 -6.65 -10.49 10.56
N MET A 16 -6.78 -11.06 9.35
CA MET A 16 -7.14 -12.47 9.17
C MET A 16 -6.14 -13.41 9.86
N GLY A 17 -4.84 -13.12 9.77
CA GLY A 17 -3.81 -13.87 10.47
C GLY A 17 -3.96 -13.82 12.00
N CYS A 18 -4.22 -12.63 12.55
CA CYS A 18 -4.48 -12.48 13.99
C CYS A 18 -5.73 -13.24 14.46
N ILE A 19 -6.82 -13.17 13.70
CA ILE A 19 -8.06 -13.90 14.00
C ILE A 19 -7.80 -15.41 13.97
N ALA A 20 -7.13 -15.91 12.93
CA ALA A 20 -6.81 -17.33 12.80
C ALA A 20 -5.91 -17.85 13.94
N ALA A 21 -5.06 -16.99 14.51
CA ALA A 21 -4.21 -17.31 15.65
C ALA A 21 -4.91 -17.18 17.02
N GLY A 22 -6.19 -16.76 17.06
CA GLY A 22 -6.92 -16.52 18.30
C GLY A 22 -6.41 -15.32 19.10
N ALA A 23 -5.87 -14.30 18.43
CA ALA A 23 -5.41 -13.08 19.08
C ALA A 23 -6.56 -12.29 19.72
N ASP A 24 -6.25 -11.51 20.75
CA ASP A 24 -7.19 -10.58 21.38
C ASP A 24 -7.41 -9.31 20.53
N GLU A 25 -8.43 -8.55 20.89
CA GLU A 25 -8.80 -7.30 20.20
C GLU A 25 -7.68 -6.26 20.21
N GLU A 26 -6.85 -6.23 21.27
CA GLU A 26 -5.71 -5.30 21.34
C GLU A 26 -4.69 -5.63 20.25
N LYS A 27 -4.31 -6.91 20.09
CA LYS A 27 -3.40 -7.34 19.03
C LYS A 27 -4.00 -7.18 17.64
N ILE A 28 -5.29 -7.44 17.47
CA ILE A 28 -5.98 -7.22 16.18
C ILE A 28 -5.96 -5.74 15.80
N SER A 29 -6.23 -4.85 16.76
CA SER A 29 -6.19 -3.40 16.55
C SER A 29 -4.78 -2.92 16.22
N ALA A 30 -3.76 -3.42 16.95
CA ALA A 30 -2.36 -3.11 16.67
C ALA A 30 -1.93 -3.59 15.27
N ALA A 31 -2.33 -4.81 14.87
CA ALA A 31 -2.04 -5.35 13.55
C ALA A 31 -2.71 -4.54 12.43
N ARG A 32 -3.93 -4.05 12.66
CA ARG A 32 -4.64 -3.16 11.74
C ARG A 32 -3.88 -1.85 11.53
N ALA A 33 -3.49 -1.17 12.60
CA ALA A 33 -2.76 0.09 12.52
C ALA A 33 -1.40 -0.11 11.83
N TYR A 34 -0.66 -1.14 12.23
CA TYR A 34 0.61 -1.50 11.62
C TYR A 34 0.48 -1.74 10.11
N ALA A 35 -0.47 -2.57 9.69
CA ALA A 35 -0.63 -2.94 8.29
C ALA A 35 -1.12 -1.77 7.42
N HIS A 36 -1.94 -0.88 7.98
CA HIS A 36 -2.33 0.37 7.33
C HIS A 36 -1.10 1.24 7.03
N ASP A 37 -0.26 1.50 8.03
CA ASP A 37 0.90 2.38 7.90
C ASP A 37 1.96 1.78 6.97
N VAL A 38 2.19 0.48 7.05
CA VAL A 38 3.07 -0.24 6.12
C VAL A 38 2.52 -0.19 4.69
N GLY A 39 1.21 -0.37 4.51
CA GLY A 39 0.57 -0.29 3.20
C GLY A 39 0.69 1.10 2.58
N LEU A 40 0.56 2.16 3.38
CA LEU A 40 0.79 3.53 2.94
C LEU A 40 2.26 3.75 2.55
N ALA A 41 3.21 3.32 3.38
CA ALA A 41 4.63 3.44 3.09
C ALA A 41 5.03 2.68 1.81
N PHE A 42 4.46 1.49 1.61
CA PHE A 42 4.67 0.70 0.39
C PHE A 42 4.22 1.47 -0.85
N GLN A 43 3.03 2.09 -0.81
CA GLN A 43 2.53 2.87 -1.95
C GLN A 43 3.43 4.06 -2.27
N ILE A 44 3.91 4.79 -1.26
CA ILE A 44 4.83 5.91 -1.46
C ILE A 44 6.12 5.44 -2.14
N VAL A 45 6.68 4.31 -1.70
CA VAL A 45 7.89 3.74 -2.30
C VAL A 45 7.63 3.27 -3.73
N ASP A 46 6.50 2.60 -3.99
CA ASP A 46 6.11 2.14 -5.33
C ASP A 46 5.95 3.31 -6.30
N ASP A 47 5.28 4.39 -5.87
CA ASP A 47 5.10 5.61 -6.67
C ASP A 47 6.45 6.28 -7.00
N ILE A 48 7.39 6.31 -6.04
CA ILE A 48 8.75 6.83 -6.27
C ILE A 48 9.49 5.95 -7.28
N LEU A 49 9.44 4.62 -7.10
CA LEU A 49 10.14 3.69 -7.98
C LEU A 49 9.58 3.69 -9.41
N ASP A 50 8.27 3.90 -9.60
CA ASP A 50 7.66 4.01 -10.93
C ASP A 50 8.20 5.20 -11.75
N VAL A 51 8.74 6.24 -11.09
CA VAL A 51 9.31 7.42 -11.75
C VAL A 51 10.84 7.48 -11.72
N THR A 52 11.51 6.85 -10.75
CA THR A 52 12.98 6.92 -10.63
C THR A 52 13.72 5.69 -11.15
N SER A 53 13.06 4.53 -11.26
CA SER A 53 13.70 3.26 -11.58
C SER A 53 13.84 3.03 -13.09
N THR A 54 14.60 2.01 -13.48
CA THR A 54 14.65 1.54 -14.87
C THR A 54 13.59 0.46 -15.13
N ALA A 55 13.18 0.29 -16.40
CA ALA A 55 12.19 -0.73 -16.76
C ALA A 55 12.68 -2.15 -16.46
N GLU A 56 14.00 -2.38 -16.56
CA GLU A 56 14.62 -3.66 -16.21
C GLU A 56 14.55 -3.96 -14.71
N GLU A 57 14.72 -2.95 -13.84
CA GLU A 57 14.67 -3.13 -12.38
C GLU A 57 13.23 -3.26 -11.85
N LEU A 58 12.28 -2.59 -12.48
CA LEU A 58 10.87 -2.59 -12.07
C LEU A 58 10.07 -3.76 -12.65
N GLY A 59 10.58 -4.41 -13.71
CA GLY A 59 9.90 -5.50 -14.42
C GLY A 59 8.62 -5.06 -15.18
N LYS A 60 8.37 -3.74 -15.25
CA LYS A 60 7.26 -3.09 -15.96
C LYS A 60 7.78 -1.79 -16.63
N PRO A 61 7.11 -1.28 -17.68
CA PRO A 61 7.50 0.01 -18.28
C PRO A 61 7.45 1.15 -17.24
N ILE A 62 8.47 2.01 -17.24
CA ILE A 62 8.56 3.20 -16.39
C ILE A 62 7.39 4.14 -16.70
N GLY A 63 6.77 4.73 -15.68
CA GLY A 63 5.62 5.61 -15.86
C GLY A 63 4.34 4.90 -16.30
N SER A 64 4.28 3.57 -16.17
CA SER A 64 3.07 2.80 -16.44
C SER A 64 1.90 3.24 -15.54
N ASP A 65 2.20 3.77 -14.35
CA ASP A 65 1.18 4.24 -13.42
C ASP A 65 0.57 5.59 -13.85
N ALA A 66 1.34 6.43 -14.54
CA ALA A 66 0.86 7.69 -15.11
C ALA A 66 -0.14 7.49 -16.27
N GLN A 67 -0.05 6.38 -17.00
CA GLN A 67 -1.02 6.03 -18.05
C GLN A 67 -2.34 5.48 -17.50
N GLN A 68 -2.40 5.12 -16.21
CA GLN A 68 -3.58 4.49 -15.60
C GLN A 68 -4.48 5.45 -14.81
N GLU A 69 -4.31 6.77 -14.92
CA GLU A 69 -5.08 7.77 -14.14
C GLU A 69 -5.10 7.44 -12.63
N LYS A 70 -3.98 6.92 -12.10
CA LYS A 70 -3.83 6.67 -10.66
C LYS A 70 -3.77 8.00 -9.93
N THR A 71 -4.65 8.18 -8.96
CA THR A 71 -4.70 9.35 -8.08
C THR A 71 -3.63 9.15 -7.01
N THR A 72 -2.39 9.43 -7.39
CA THR A 72 -1.20 9.25 -6.56
C THR A 72 -1.29 10.08 -5.26
N SER A 73 -0.74 9.53 -4.17
CA SER A 73 -0.78 10.06 -2.79
C SER A 73 -0.30 11.52 -2.65
N VAL A 74 0.37 12.06 -3.67
CA VAL A 74 0.77 13.47 -3.81
C VAL A 74 -0.42 14.46 -3.70
N THR A 75 -1.66 14.00 -3.91
CA THR A 75 -2.83 14.91 -3.90
C THR A 75 -3.53 15.04 -2.54
N LEU A 76 -3.35 14.10 -1.60
CA LEU A 76 -3.98 14.20 -0.26
C LEU A 76 -3.23 15.14 0.72
N PHE A 77 -2.02 15.58 0.36
CA PHE A 77 -1.28 16.63 1.09
C PHE A 77 -1.22 17.98 0.34
N ARG A 78 -2.01 18.16 -0.73
CA ARG A 78 -2.25 19.50 -1.30
C ARG A 78 -3.48 20.08 -0.60
N ASN A 79 -3.24 21.16 0.16
CA ASN A 79 -4.24 21.98 0.87
C ASN A 79 -5.52 22.22 0.06
#